data_AF-A0A1G8FBY3-F1
#
_entry.id   AF-A0A1G8FBY3-F1
#
_cell.length_a   1.000
_cell.length_b   1.000
_cell.length_c   1.000
_cell.angle_alpha   90.00
_cell.angle_beta   90.00
_cell.angle_gamma   90.00
#
_symmetry.space_group_name_H-M   'P 1'
#
loop_
_entity.id
_entity.type
_entity.pdbx_description
1 polymer ?
#
loop_
_entity_poly.entity_id
_entity_poly.type
_entity_poly.pdbx_seq_one_letter_code
_entity_poly.pdbx_strand_id
1 'polypeptide(L)'
;MAESARTSAAMLEFNKQVNASTVDPAFIASVRKKLALDQREAAEIFGGGINAFSRYENGKTKPPLALVKLLKVLDRHPELLAEVRAA
;
A
#
# COMPACT_ATOMS: atom_id res chain seq x y z
N MET A 1 16.15 3.79 -28.19
CA MET A 1 16.19 3.84 -26.72
C MET A 1 15.09 4.75 -26.15
N ALA A 2 14.93 6.00 -26.63
CA ALA A 2 13.94 6.95 -26.11
C ALA A 2 12.47 6.47 -26.20
N GLU A 3 12.07 5.81 -27.29
CA GLU A 3 10.69 5.33 -27.47
C GLU A 3 10.29 4.23 -26.46
N SER A 4 11.23 3.32 -26.18
CA SER A 4 11.02 2.24 -25.20
C SER A 4 10.84 2.80 -23.78
N ALA A 5 11.65 3.80 -23.41
CA ALA A 5 11.51 4.48 -22.12
C ALA A 5 10.16 5.21 -22.00
N ARG A 6 9.73 5.91 -23.06
CA ARG A 6 8.43 6.59 -23.10
C ARG A 6 7.27 5.59 -22.95
N THR A 7 7.31 4.51 -23.71
CA THR A 7 6.29 3.45 -23.67
C THR A 7 6.19 2.82 -22.28
N SER A 8 7.34 2.50 -21.68
CA SER A 8 7.40 1.92 -20.33
C SER A 8 6.83 2.88 -19.27
N ALA A 9 7.11 4.18 -19.39
CA ALA A 9 6.58 5.20 -18.49
C ALA A 9 5.04 5.34 -18.61
N ALA A 10 4.52 5.35 -19.84
CA ALA A 10 3.08 5.41 -20.08
C ALA A 10 2.34 4.17 -19.53
N MET A 11 2.90 2.97 -19.73
CA MET A 11 2.37 1.73 -19.15
C MET A 11 2.37 1.77 -17.62
N LEU A 12 3.44 2.28 -17.01
CA LEU A 12 3.52 2.40 -15.55
C LEU A 12 2.46 3.36 -15.01
N GLU A 13 2.27 4.51 -15.67
CA GLU A 13 1.28 5.50 -15.26
C GLU A 13 -0.14 4.96 -15.38
N PHE A 14 -0.44 4.26 -16.48
CA PHE A 14 -1.72 3.56 -16.63
C PHE A 14 -1.96 2.54 -15.50
N ASN A 15 -0.95 1.73 -15.17
CA ASN A 15 -1.06 0.77 -14.06
C ASN A 15 -1.35 1.45 -12.72
N LYS A 16 -0.74 2.61 -12.44
CA LYS A 16 -1.05 3.37 -11.22
C LYS A 16 -2.49 3.85 -11.19
N GLN A 17 -2.99 4.38 -12.30
CA GLN A 17 -4.38 4.83 -12.41
C GLN A 17 -5.37 3.67 -12.19
N VAL A 18 -5.12 2.51 -12.81
CA VAL A 18 -5.94 1.31 -12.60
C VAL A 18 -5.91 0.86 -11.14
N ASN A 19 -4.75 0.84 -10.50
CA ASN A 19 -4.63 0.44 -9.10
C ASN A 19 -5.35 1.41 -8.15
N ALA A 20 -5.24 2.72 -8.41
CA ALA A 20 -5.89 3.78 -7.63
C ALA A 20 -7.42 3.70 -7.68
N SER A 21 -8.01 3.13 -8.73
CA SER A 21 -9.46 2.89 -8.81
C SER A 21 -9.98 1.88 -7.78
N THR A 22 -9.11 0.99 -7.26
CA THR A 22 -9.50 0.00 -6.23
C THR A 22 -9.30 0.56 -4.83
N VAL A 23 -8.16 1.19 -4.57
CA VAL A 23 -7.82 1.84 -3.31
C VAL A 23 -6.86 2.99 -3.58
N ASP A 24 -7.13 4.13 -2.96
CA ASP A 24 -6.26 5.29 -3.05
C ASP A 24 -4.90 4.97 -2.39
N PRO A 25 -3.76 5.06 -3.10
CA PRO A 25 -2.44 4.91 -2.51
C PRO A 25 -2.20 5.86 -1.31
N ALA A 26 -2.79 7.06 -1.33
CA ALA A 26 -2.67 8.02 -0.23
C ALA A 26 -3.37 7.53 1.04
N PHE A 27 -4.46 6.77 0.93
CA PHE A 27 -5.15 6.16 2.07
C PHE A 27 -4.24 5.15 2.79
N ILE A 28 -3.47 4.36 2.05
CA ILE A 28 -2.54 3.38 2.65
C ILE A 28 -1.44 4.12 3.44
N ALA A 29 -0.88 5.18 2.85
CA ALA A 29 0.12 6.01 3.51
C ALA A 29 -0.42 6.71 4.76
N SER A 30 -1.66 7.23 4.71
CA SER A 30 -2.26 7.95 5.83
C SER A 30 -2.53 7.03 7.01
N VAL A 31 -3.10 5.83 6.77
CA VAL A 31 -3.36 4.86 7.83
C VAL A 31 -2.05 4.36 8.44
N ARG A 32 -1.04 4.02 7.62
CA ARG A 32 0.27 3.60 8.14
C ARG A 32 0.89 4.65 9.06
N LYS A 33 0.89 5.92 8.65
CA LYS A 33 1.40 7.03 9.46
C LYS A 33 0.60 7.23 10.74
N LYS A 34 -0.73 7.09 10.68
CA LYS A 34 -1.62 7.15 11.86
C LYS A 34 -1.32 6.05 12.88
N LEU A 35 -0.91 4.88 12.40
CA LEU A 35 -0.46 3.75 13.22
C LEU A 35 1.00 3.88 13.70
N ALA A 36 1.67 5.00 13.40
CA ALA A 36 3.06 5.27 13.73
C ALA A 36 4.05 4.21 13.23
N LEU A 37 3.79 3.66 12.03
CA LEU A 37 4.64 2.65 11.41
C LEU A 37 5.47 3.25 10.28
N ASP A 38 6.72 2.81 10.13
CA ASP A 38 7.42 2.95 8.86
C ASP A 38 6.96 1.90 7.83
N GLN A 39 7.41 2.02 6.58
CA GLN A 39 7.00 1.10 5.50
C GLN A 39 7.49 -0.33 5.72
N ARG A 40 8.65 -0.50 6.37
CA ARG A 40 9.26 -1.80 6.64
C ARG A 40 8.52 -2.49 7.78
N GLU A 41 8.27 -1.81 8.89
CA GLU A 41 7.46 -2.32 10.00
C GLU A 41 6.07 -2.71 9.52
N ALA A 42 5.44 -1.88 8.68
CA ALA A 42 4.15 -2.22 8.09
C ALA A 42 4.24 -3.48 7.21
N ALA A 43 5.31 -3.65 6.41
CA ALA A 43 5.52 -4.86 5.62
C ALA A 43 5.78 -6.10 6.49
N GLU A 44 6.44 -5.95 7.64
CA GLU A 44 6.68 -7.03 8.60
C GLU A 44 5.37 -7.45 9.30
N ILE A 45 4.51 -6.49 9.67
CA ILE A 45 3.22 -6.76 10.35
C ILE A 45 2.16 -7.29 9.39
N PHE A 46 2.00 -6.65 8.24
CA PHE A 46 0.89 -6.93 7.32
C PHE A 46 1.28 -7.84 6.15
N GLY A 47 2.58 -8.16 6.01
CA GLY A 47 3.11 -9.00 4.94
C GLY A 47 3.28 -8.30 3.59
N GLY A 48 3.50 -9.11 2.55
CA GLY A 48 3.73 -8.64 1.17
C GLY A 48 5.20 -8.41 0.78
N GLY A 49 6.13 -8.61 1.73
CA GLY A 49 7.57 -8.45 1.53
C GLY A 49 8.07 -7.00 1.74
N ILE A 50 9.39 -6.84 1.92
CA ILE A 50 10.02 -5.61 2.43
C ILE A 50 9.67 -4.31 1.65
N ASN A 51 9.28 -4.42 0.38
CA ASN A 51 8.94 -3.27 -0.48
C ASN A 51 7.43 -3.10 -0.72
N ALA A 52 6.57 -3.86 -0.05
CA ALA A 52 5.14 -3.89 -0.29
C ALA A 52 4.50 -2.50 -0.12
N PHE A 53 4.66 -1.90 1.06
CA PHE A 53 4.07 -0.60 1.37
C PHE A 53 4.61 0.51 0.48
N SER A 54 5.91 0.50 0.15
CA SER A 54 6.47 1.43 -0.84
C SER A 54 5.78 1.29 -2.21
N ARG A 55 5.50 0.07 -2.68
CA ARG A 55 4.83 -0.15 -3.97
C ARG A 55 3.34 0.19 -3.93
N TYR A 56 2.65 -0.12 -2.84
CA TYR A 56 1.24 0.18 -2.65
C TYR A 56 1.00 1.69 -2.56
N GLU A 57 1.79 2.40 -1.75
CA GLU A 57 1.71 3.86 -1.57
C GLU A 57 2.06 4.65 -2.83
N ASN A 58 2.82 4.04 -3.76
CA ASN A 58 3.14 4.62 -5.07
C ASN A 58 2.23 4.12 -6.19
N GLY A 59 1.20 3.32 -5.89
CA GLY A 59 0.28 2.75 -6.87
C GLY A 59 0.92 1.75 -7.84
N LYS A 60 2.17 1.35 -7.64
CA LYS A 60 2.93 0.45 -8.53
C LYS A 60 2.43 -1.00 -8.45
N THR A 61 1.70 -1.35 -7.40
CA THR A 61 1.16 -2.69 -7.21
C THR A 61 -0.17 -2.59 -6.48
N LYS A 62 -1.13 -3.41 -6.90
CA LYS A 62 -2.42 -3.53 -6.23
C LYS A 62 -2.24 -4.28 -4.90
N PRO A 63 -2.62 -3.70 -3.74
CA PRO A 63 -2.60 -4.43 -2.49
C PRO A 63 -3.70 -5.52 -2.46
N PRO A 64 -3.51 -6.61 -1.70
CA PRO A 64 -4.56 -7.60 -1.48
C PRO A 64 -5.83 -6.98 -0.87
N LEU A 65 -7.01 -7.46 -1.26
CA LEU A 65 -8.28 -6.95 -0.73
C LEU A 65 -8.37 -7.09 0.80
N ALA A 66 -7.85 -8.20 1.35
CA ALA A 66 -7.81 -8.43 2.79
C ALA A 66 -7.03 -7.33 3.53
N LEU A 67 -5.86 -6.94 3.00
CA LEU A 67 -5.06 -5.85 3.54
C LEU A 67 -5.83 -4.52 3.55
N VAL A 68 -6.49 -4.19 2.44
CA VAL A 68 -7.28 -2.94 2.35
C VAL A 68 -8.42 -2.93 3.38
N LYS A 69 -9.11 -4.06 3.58
CA LYS A 69 -10.16 -4.17 4.59
C LYS A 69 -9.60 -4.02 6.00
N LEU A 70 -8.48 -4.66 6.31
CA LEU A 70 -7.83 -4.54 7.62
C LEU A 70 -7.38 -3.10 7.90
N LEU A 71 -6.76 -2.41 6.94
CA LEU A 71 -6.40 -1.00 7.09
C LEU A 71 -7.63 -0.09 7.32
N LYS A 72 -8.78 -0.38 6.69
CA LYS A 72 -10.04 0.35 6.95
C LYS A 72 -10.60 0.11 8.36
N VAL A 73 -10.34 -1.06 8.95
CA VAL A 73 -10.70 -1.35 10.35
C VAL A 73 -9.76 -0.59 11.27
N LEU A 74 -8.44 -0.72 11.06
CA LEU A 74 -7.41 -0.05 11.87
C LEU A 74 -7.42 1.48 11.76
N ASP A 75 -7.91 2.03 10.65
CA ASP A 75 -8.15 3.47 10.57
C ASP A 75 -9.26 3.92 11.53
N ARG A 76 -10.30 3.10 11.76
CA ARG A 76 -11.35 3.42 12.73
C ARG A 76 -10.96 3.04 14.16
N HIS A 77 -10.17 1.99 14.30
CA HIS A 77 -9.81 1.33 15.56
C HIS A 77 -8.29 1.12 15.64
N PRO A 78 -7.48 2.19 15.74
CA PRO A 78 -6.02 2.07 15.78
C PRO A 78 -5.50 1.26 16.98
N GLU A 79 -6.27 1.17 18.07
CA GLU A 79 -6.00 0.36 19.25
C GLU A 79 -5.86 -1.14 18.94
N LEU A 80 -6.54 -1.64 17.89
CA LEU A 80 -6.49 -3.05 17.48
C LEU A 80 -5.17 -3.44 16.81
N LEU A 81 -4.25 -2.50 16.54
CA LEU A 81 -2.93 -2.82 16.01
C LEU A 81 -2.16 -3.77 16.92
N ALA A 82 -2.33 -3.66 18.24
CA ALA A 82 -1.69 -4.54 19.20
C ALA A 82 -2.11 -6.01 19.00
N GLU A 83 -3.38 -6.26 18.67
CA GLU A 83 -3.88 -7.61 18.39
C GLU A 83 -3.30 -8.17 17.09
N VAL A 84 -3.20 -7.33 16.05
CA VAL A 84 -2.60 -7.74 14.77
C VAL A 84 -1.13 -8.12 14.92
N ARG A 85 -0.39 -7.42 15.79
CA ARG A 85 1.02 -7.72 16.08
C ARG A 85 1.23 -9.02 16.87
N ALA A 86 0.22 -9.46 17.61
CA ALA A 86 0.29 -10.63 18.48
C ALA A 86 -0.17 -11.93 17.81
N ALA A 87 -0.87 -11.82 16.66
CA ALA A 87 -1.34 -12.94 15.85
C ALA A 87 -0.20 -13.57 15.04
#